data_AF-A0A1B7JQG8-F1
#
_entry.id   AF-A0A1B7JQG8-F1
#
_cell.length_a   1.000
_cell.length_b   1.000
_cell.length_c   1.000
_cell.angle_alpha   90.00
_cell.angle_beta   90.00
_cell.angle_gamma   90.00
#
_symmetry.space_group_name_H-M   'P 1'
#
loop_
_entity.id
_entity.type
_entity.pdbx_description
1 polymer ?
#
loop_
_entity_poly.entity_id
_entity_poly.type
_entity_poly.pdbx_seq_one_letter_code
_entity_poly.pdbx_strand_id
1 'polypeptide(L)'
;MKRNLNTSYRLVWNEVLGAFVVVSELAKAKGKRSTAVLALAVAGLVASPAALADDAPGNTRTVAAGEVVNGAVIGNHDSQIVFGKTNNTVINTGLEFGADNDDNSGGQWVQTGGVANQTTINNSGLQGVLAGGSATDTTVNSGGGQSVHGQASDTTLDGGTQWVHSGGITSGTIINKDGAQLVKAGAQATGSVVNTGAQGGPDAENNDGQWVAGTATDTTINNDGR
;
A
#
# COMPACT_ATOMS: atom_id res chain seq x y z
N MET A 1 -34.51 -38.29 -33.13
CA MET A 1 -34.80 -37.93 -31.72
C MET A 1 -33.83 -36.85 -31.27
N LYS A 2 -34.30 -35.63 -30.98
CA LYS A 2 -33.43 -34.56 -30.43
C LYS A 2 -33.23 -34.84 -28.92
N ARG A 3 -31.99 -35.14 -28.50
CA ARG A 3 -31.62 -35.19 -27.08
C ARG A 3 -31.75 -33.77 -26.52
N ASN A 4 -32.64 -33.58 -25.55
CA ASN A 4 -32.75 -32.31 -24.83
C ASN A 4 -31.44 -32.07 -24.08
N LEU A 5 -30.67 -31.07 -24.50
CA LEU A 5 -29.47 -30.64 -23.79
C LEU A 5 -29.88 -29.89 -22.52
N ASN A 6 -29.13 -30.14 -21.44
CA ASN A 6 -29.36 -29.62 -20.10
C ASN A 6 -29.61 -28.11 -20.10
N THR A 7 -30.60 -27.69 -19.33
CA THR A 7 -31.09 -26.30 -19.29
C THR A 7 -30.51 -25.50 -18.14
N SER A 8 -29.79 -26.17 -17.24
CA SER A 8 -29.27 -25.61 -16.01
C SER A 8 -27.77 -25.82 -15.97
N TYR A 9 -27.04 -24.73 -15.74
CA TYR A 9 -25.59 -24.69 -15.58
C TYR A 9 -25.25 -24.09 -14.23
N ARG A 10 -24.20 -24.60 -13.59
CA ARG A 10 -23.59 -24.00 -12.39
C ARG A 10 -22.10 -23.79 -12.61
N LEU A 11 -21.54 -22.82 -11.90
CA LEU A 11 -20.10 -22.64 -11.80
C LEU A 11 -19.59 -23.47 -10.62
N VAL A 12 -18.56 -24.28 -10.86
CA VAL A 12 -17.90 -25.11 -9.85
C VAL A 12 -16.42 -24.77 -9.86
N TRP A 13 -15.82 -24.56 -8.68
CA TRP A 13 -14.37 -24.40 -8.55
C TRP A 13 -13.67 -25.72 -8.86
N ASN A 14 -12.69 -25.69 -9.77
CA ASN A 14 -11.86 -26.85 -10.09
C ASN A 14 -10.45 -26.64 -9.53
N GLU A 15 -10.12 -27.38 -8.47
CA GLU A 15 -8.81 -27.33 -7.80
C GLU A 15 -7.63 -27.70 -8.71
N VAL A 16 -7.84 -28.55 -9.72
CA VAL A 16 -6.75 -28.97 -10.63
C VAL A 16 -6.41 -27.87 -11.65
N LEU A 17 -7.40 -27.06 -12.03
CA LEU A 17 -7.22 -26.00 -13.03
C LEU A 17 -7.09 -24.60 -12.42
N GLY A 18 -7.31 -24.45 -11.11
CA GLY A 18 -7.33 -23.14 -10.44
C GLY A 18 -8.37 -22.19 -11.04
N ALA A 19 -9.50 -22.72 -11.55
CA ALA A 19 -10.48 -21.94 -12.31
C ALA A 19 -11.91 -22.42 -12.08
N PHE A 20 -12.88 -21.51 -12.22
CA PHE A 20 -14.30 -21.85 -12.26
C PHE A 20 -14.65 -22.48 -13.60
N VAL A 21 -15.23 -23.68 -13.57
CA VAL A 21 -15.68 -24.41 -14.76
C VAL A 21 -17.21 -24.45 -14.79
N VAL A 22 -17.77 -24.26 -15.98
CA VAL A 22 -19.22 -24.39 -16.21
C VAL A 22 -19.58 -25.87 -16.30
N VAL A 23 -20.43 -26.34 -15.40
CA VAL A 23 -20.92 -27.72 -15.38
C VAL A 23 -22.42 -27.73 -15.61
N SER A 24 -22.89 -28.64 -16.48
CA SER A 24 -24.32 -28.85 -16.71
C SER A 24 -24.87 -29.91 -15.76
N GLU A 25 -26.06 -29.69 -15.22
CA GLU A 25 -26.77 -30.71 -14.44
C GLU A 25 -28.04 -31.16 -15.13
N LEU A 26 -28.37 -32.45 -14.97
CA LEU A 26 -29.57 -33.05 -15.55
C LEU A 26 -30.82 -32.63 -14.77
N ALA A 27 -31.52 -31.60 -15.25
CA ALA A 27 -32.79 -31.17 -14.67
C ALA A 27 -33.91 -32.17 -15.00
N LYS A 28 -34.49 -32.82 -13.97
CA LYS A 28 -35.54 -33.85 -14.12
C LYS A 28 -36.96 -33.30 -14.39
N ALA A 29 -37.16 -32.00 -14.51
CA ALA A 29 -38.50 -31.41 -14.68
C ALA A 29 -38.57 -30.53 -15.94
N LYS A 30 -39.63 -30.73 -16.75
CA LYS A 30 -40.00 -29.91 -17.91
C LYS A 30 -40.40 -28.48 -17.47
N GLY A 31 -39.43 -27.64 -17.12
CA GLY A 31 -39.64 -26.23 -16.79
C GLY A 31 -39.77 -25.36 -18.04
N LYS A 32 -40.92 -24.73 -18.25
CA LYS A 32 -41.16 -23.69 -19.27
C LYS A 32 -40.09 -22.59 -19.15
N ARG A 33 -39.34 -22.31 -20.22
CA ARG A 33 -38.42 -21.16 -20.27
C ARG A 33 -39.24 -19.87 -20.45
N SER A 34 -39.14 -18.91 -19.52
CA SER A 34 -39.42 -17.50 -19.85
C SER A 34 -38.25 -16.99 -20.68
N THR A 35 -38.54 -16.39 -21.82
CA THR A 35 -37.60 -15.70 -22.68
C THR A 35 -36.90 -14.57 -21.92
N ALA A 36 -35.66 -14.81 -21.49
CA ALA A 36 -34.69 -13.79 -21.21
C ALA A 36 -33.35 -14.29 -21.73
N VAL A 37 -32.94 -13.81 -22.91
CA VAL A 37 -31.55 -13.88 -23.33
C VAL A 37 -30.83 -12.85 -22.44
N LEU A 38 -30.32 -13.30 -21.30
CA LEU A 38 -29.38 -12.51 -20.53
C LEU A 38 -28.04 -12.65 -21.27
N ALA A 39 -27.72 -11.66 -22.10
CA ALA A 39 -26.37 -11.50 -22.60
C ALA A 39 -25.46 -11.37 -21.36
N LEU A 40 -24.69 -12.42 -21.07
CA LEU A 40 -23.57 -12.30 -20.14
C LEU A 40 -22.56 -11.41 -20.85
N ALA A 41 -22.55 -10.13 -20.50
CA ALA A 41 -21.35 -9.34 -20.61
C ALA A 41 -20.27 -10.12 -19.85
N VAL A 42 -19.19 -10.48 -20.54
CA VAL A 42 -17.94 -10.75 -19.85
C VAL A 42 -17.61 -9.45 -19.14
N ALA A 43 -18.05 -9.31 -17.89
CA ALA A 43 -17.46 -8.36 -16.99
C ALA A 43 -15.99 -8.77 -16.96
N GLY A 44 -15.15 -7.94 -17.58
CA GLY A 44 -13.71 -8.12 -17.54
C GLY A 44 -13.35 -8.47 -16.12
N LEU A 45 -12.53 -9.51 -15.99
CA LEU A 45 -11.92 -9.92 -14.74
C LEU A 45 -11.44 -8.64 -14.04
N VAL A 46 -12.24 -8.08 -13.13
CA VAL A 46 -11.73 -7.14 -12.16
C VAL A 46 -10.83 -8.04 -11.36
N ALA A 47 -9.53 -7.91 -11.62
CA ALA A 47 -8.51 -8.59 -10.87
C ALA A 47 -8.93 -8.48 -9.41
N SER A 48 -9.25 -9.63 -8.81
CA SER A 48 -9.42 -9.73 -7.37
C SER A 48 -8.26 -8.96 -6.73
N PRO A 49 -8.49 -8.21 -5.65
CA PRO A 49 -7.42 -7.45 -5.01
C PRO A 49 -6.24 -8.40 -4.86
N ALA A 50 -5.08 -7.97 -5.35
CA ALA A 50 -3.85 -8.74 -5.32
C ALA A 50 -3.42 -8.89 -3.85
N ALA A 51 -4.17 -9.69 -3.09
CA ALA A 51 -3.69 -10.35 -1.93
C ALA A 51 -2.67 -11.36 -2.46
N LEU A 52 -1.43 -11.22 -2.04
CA LEU A 52 -0.49 -12.34 -2.01
C LEU A 52 -1.03 -13.30 -0.94
N ALA A 53 -2.11 -14.00 -1.29
CA ALA A 53 -2.78 -14.92 -0.39
C ALA A 53 -2.10 -16.28 -0.55
N ASP A 54 -1.41 -16.70 0.52
CA ASP A 54 -0.96 -18.08 0.76
C ASP A 54 0.17 -18.61 -0.15
N ASP A 55 1.19 -17.79 -0.41
CA ASP A 55 2.47 -18.29 -0.95
C ASP A 55 3.56 -18.22 0.13
N ALA A 56 4.62 -19.01 -0.03
CA ALA A 56 5.80 -19.01 0.85
C ALA A 56 6.31 -17.57 1.08
N PRO A 57 6.84 -17.22 2.26
CA PRO A 57 7.24 -15.84 2.55
C PRO A 57 8.27 -15.32 1.55
N GLY A 58 8.21 -14.02 1.22
CA GLY A 58 9.20 -13.35 0.37
C GLY A 58 8.86 -13.27 -1.11
N ASN A 59 7.59 -13.35 -1.50
CA ASN A 59 7.19 -13.22 -2.89
C ASN A 59 7.40 -11.81 -3.40
N THR A 60 7.62 -11.66 -4.71
CA THR A 60 7.75 -10.34 -5.32
C THR A 60 6.71 -10.15 -6.42
N ARG A 61 5.86 -9.14 -6.28
CA ARG A 61 4.93 -8.68 -7.32
C ARG A 61 5.43 -7.39 -7.96
N THR A 62 5.64 -7.41 -9.26
CA THR A 62 5.93 -6.20 -10.04
C THR A 62 4.64 -5.61 -10.61
N VAL A 63 4.42 -4.31 -10.40
CA VAL A 63 3.41 -3.49 -11.07
C VAL A 63 4.10 -2.78 -12.23
N ALA A 64 3.86 -3.25 -13.46
CA ALA A 64 4.54 -2.75 -14.65
C ALA A 64 4.12 -1.31 -15.00
N ALA A 65 4.94 -0.61 -15.79
CA ALA A 65 4.57 0.71 -16.29
C ALA A 65 3.23 0.65 -17.06
N GLY A 66 2.30 1.54 -16.72
CA GLY A 66 0.93 1.55 -17.27
C GLY A 66 -0.05 0.58 -16.58
N GLU A 67 0.42 -0.34 -15.74
CA GLU A 67 -0.44 -1.15 -14.88
C GLU A 67 -0.97 -0.30 -13.72
N VAL A 68 -2.24 -0.54 -13.36
CA VAL A 68 -2.87 0.04 -12.17
C VAL A 68 -3.36 -1.08 -11.27
N VAL A 69 -2.86 -1.12 -10.03
CA VAL A 69 -3.30 -2.08 -9.01
C VAL A 69 -4.03 -1.33 -7.90
N ASN A 70 -5.16 -1.87 -7.45
CA ASN A 70 -5.96 -1.28 -6.38
C ASN A 70 -6.10 -2.29 -5.22
N GLY A 71 -5.99 -1.81 -3.98
CA GLY A 71 -6.30 -2.60 -2.79
C GLY A 71 -5.35 -3.78 -2.56
N ALA A 72 -4.08 -3.68 -2.98
CA ALA A 72 -3.10 -4.72 -2.71
C ALA A 72 -2.80 -4.80 -1.21
N VAL A 73 -2.59 -6.00 -0.68
CA VAL A 73 -2.14 -6.20 0.70
C VAL A 73 -0.80 -6.92 0.67
N ILE A 74 0.22 -6.30 1.24
CA ILE A 74 1.59 -6.83 1.32
C ILE A 74 1.85 -7.31 2.75
N GLY A 75 2.21 -8.58 2.90
CA GLY A 75 2.53 -9.21 4.19
C GLY A 75 3.61 -10.28 4.02
N ASN A 76 3.96 -11.01 5.08
CA ASN A 76 4.83 -12.19 5.01
C ASN A 76 6.17 -12.00 4.26
N HIS A 77 6.85 -10.87 4.47
CA HIS A 77 8.09 -10.49 3.77
C HIS A 77 7.95 -10.30 2.27
N ASP A 78 6.72 -10.24 1.75
CA ASP A 78 6.48 -10.01 0.34
C ASP A 78 6.85 -8.58 -0.07
N SER A 79 7.28 -8.44 -1.32
CA SER A 79 7.67 -7.20 -1.95
C SER A 79 6.71 -6.82 -3.09
N GLN A 80 6.33 -5.55 -3.17
CA GLN A 80 5.67 -4.97 -4.34
C GLN A 80 6.59 -3.95 -5.01
N ILE A 81 7.04 -4.23 -6.23
CA ILE A 81 7.89 -3.32 -7.02
C ILE A 81 6.99 -2.51 -7.95
N VAL A 82 6.95 -1.19 -7.82
CA VAL A 82 5.97 -0.34 -8.51
C VAL A 82 6.66 0.55 -9.55
N PHE A 83 6.52 0.21 -10.84
CA PHE A 83 6.82 1.10 -11.97
C PHE A 83 5.56 1.74 -12.57
N GLY A 84 4.38 1.15 -12.32
CA GLY A 84 3.08 1.68 -12.71
C GLY A 84 2.42 2.50 -11.60
N LYS A 85 1.14 2.23 -11.34
CA LYS A 85 0.34 2.92 -10.33
C LYS A 85 -0.27 1.94 -9.32
N THR A 86 -0.19 2.27 -8.05
CA THR A 86 -0.92 1.57 -6.98
C THR A 86 -1.84 2.53 -6.25
N ASN A 87 -3.04 2.07 -5.87
CA ASN A 87 -3.94 2.83 -5.02
C ASN A 87 -4.42 1.96 -3.86
N ASN A 88 -4.53 2.54 -2.66
CA ASN A 88 -5.06 1.87 -1.47
C ASN A 88 -4.27 0.59 -1.12
N THR A 89 -2.96 0.58 -1.30
CA THR A 89 -2.12 -0.55 -0.87
C THR A 89 -2.01 -0.54 0.65
N VAL A 90 -2.17 -1.70 1.28
CA VAL A 90 -1.89 -1.90 2.71
C VAL A 90 -0.59 -2.67 2.85
N ILE A 91 0.34 -2.16 3.68
CA ILE A 91 1.65 -2.75 3.91
C ILE A 91 1.78 -3.16 5.37
N ASN A 92 2.03 -4.44 5.61
CA ASN A 92 2.18 -5.03 6.94
C ASN A 92 3.52 -5.75 7.12
N THR A 93 4.50 -5.47 6.24
CA THR A 93 5.80 -6.16 6.21
C THR A 93 6.93 -5.28 5.67
N GLY A 94 8.18 -5.62 5.99
CA GLY A 94 9.39 -4.91 5.56
C GLY A 94 10.19 -4.22 6.67
N LEU A 95 9.70 -4.22 7.90
CA LEU A 95 10.34 -3.62 9.09
C LEU A 95 10.24 -4.50 10.35
N GLU A 96 10.10 -5.82 10.19
CA GLU A 96 9.90 -6.77 11.31
C GLU A 96 11.01 -6.72 12.36
N PHE A 97 12.24 -6.38 11.95
CA PHE A 97 13.41 -6.33 12.82
C PHE A 97 13.84 -4.91 13.20
N GLY A 98 13.02 -3.91 12.88
CA GLY A 98 13.28 -2.48 13.16
C GLY A 98 14.08 -1.78 12.07
N ALA A 99 14.12 -0.44 12.09
CA ALA A 99 14.61 0.39 10.97
C ALA A 99 16.10 0.19 10.58
N ASP A 100 16.94 -0.25 11.52
CA ASP A 100 18.39 -0.36 11.33
C ASP A 100 18.87 -1.80 11.15
N ASN A 101 17.96 -2.72 10.77
CA ASN A 101 18.29 -4.13 10.60
C ASN A 101 18.31 -4.55 9.12
N ASP A 102 19.43 -5.11 8.68
CA ASP A 102 19.66 -5.59 7.31
C ASP A 102 18.90 -6.91 6.98
N ASP A 103 18.36 -7.60 7.99
CA ASP A 103 17.54 -8.81 7.82
C ASP A 103 16.10 -8.50 7.38
N ASN A 104 15.69 -7.23 7.38
CA ASN A 104 14.37 -6.84 6.89
C ASN A 104 14.22 -7.16 5.41
N SER A 105 13.05 -7.68 5.06
CA SER A 105 12.68 -7.99 3.69
C SER A 105 11.19 -7.78 3.48
N GLY A 106 10.81 -7.44 2.24
CA GLY A 106 9.43 -7.11 1.90
C GLY A 106 9.16 -5.61 1.81
N GLY A 107 7.87 -5.27 1.72
CA GLY A 107 7.37 -3.90 1.63
C GLY A 107 7.01 -3.45 0.21
N GLN A 108 6.68 -2.18 0.06
CA GLN A 108 6.41 -1.57 -1.25
C GLN A 108 7.60 -0.70 -1.68
N TRP A 109 8.08 -0.91 -2.90
CA TRP A 109 9.20 -0.18 -3.49
C TRP A 109 8.71 0.59 -4.72
N VAL A 110 8.46 1.89 -4.54
CA VAL A 110 8.02 2.79 -5.60
C VAL A 110 9.23 3.25 -6.41
N GLN A 111 9.35 2.71 -7.62
CA GLN A 111 10.47 2.93 -8.52
C GLN A 111 10.32 4.24 -9.30
N THR A 112 11.34 4.56 -10.10
CA THR A 112 11.27 5.71 -11.02
C THR A 112 10.05 5.64 -11.95
N GLY A 113 9.27 6.72 -12.00
CA GLY A 113 8.01 6.80 -12.74
C GLY A 113 6.83 6.08 -12.07
N GLY A 114 7.08 5.31 -11.00
CA GLY A 114 6.05 4.67 -10.19
C GLY A 114 5.29 5.66 -9.32
N VAL A 115 4.01 5.39 -9.11
CA VAL A 115 3.10 6.21 -8.30
C VAL A 115 2.34 5.34 -7.31
N ALA A 116 2.40 5.66 -6.02
CA ALA A 116 1.60 5.02 -4.99
C ALA A 116 0.67 6.05 -4.33
N ASN A 117 -0.64 5.80 -4.32
CA ASN A 117 -1.62 6.69 -3.70
C ASN A 117 -2.34 6.00 -2.56
N GLN A 118 -2.62 6.75 -1.50
CA GLN A 118 -3.45 6.29 -0.38
C GLN A 118 -2.91 5.00 0.25
N THR A 119 -1.59 4.86 0.31
CA THR A 119 -0.94 3.72 0.94
C THR A 119 -1.15 3.79 2.44
N THR A 120 -1.58 2.69 3.05
CA THR A 120 -1.61 2.52 4.52
C THR A 120 -0.45 1.63 4.94
N ILE A 121 0.44 2.14 5.79
CA ILE A 121 1.59 1.42 6.33
C ILE A 121 1.31 1.11 7.79
N ASN A 122 1.13 -0.15 8.11
CA ASN A 122 0.88 -0.62 9.48
C ASN A 122 2.18 -0.98 10.18
N ASN A 123 2.06 -1.48 11.41
CA ASN A 123 3.19 -2.01 12.17
C ASN A 123 4.02 -3.00 11.34
N SER A 124 5.34 -2.85 11.39
CA SER A 124 6.31 -3.60 10.58
C SER A 124 6.21 -3.38 9.06
N GLY A 125 5.36 -2.47 8.58
CA GLY A 125 5.24 -2.13 7.17
C GLY A 125 6.31 -1.16 6.71
N LEU A 126 6.85 -1.38 5.51
CA LEU A 126 7.80 -0.46 4.86
C LEU A 126 7.33 -0.01 3.47
N GLN A 127 7.30 1.30 3.25
CA GLN A 127 7.26 1.87 1.90
C GLN A 127 8.59 2.58 1.59
N GLY A 128 9.32 2.11 0.58
CA GLY A 128 10.45 2.80 -0.01
C GLY A 128 10.01 3.59 -1.25
N VAL A 129 10.03 4.92 -1.17
CA VAL A 129 9.82 5.81 -2.32
C VAL A 129 11.17 6.19 -2.89
N LEU A 130 11.59 5.49 -3.95
CA LEU A 130 12.93 5.65 -4.51
C LEU A 130 13.03 6.91 -5.40
N ALA A 131 14.26 7.27 -5.79
CA ALA A 131 14.49 8.42 -6.65
C ALA A 131 13.66 8.34 -7.95
N GLY A 132 12.90 9.40 -8.22
CA GLY A 132 11.96 9.47 -9.36
C GLY A 132 10.60 8.80 -9.14
N GLY A 133 10.39 8.13 -8.00
CA GLY A 133 9.08 7.64 -7.56
C GLY A 133 8.29 8.69 -6.78
N SER A 134 6.95 8.52 -6.75
CA SER A 134 6.04 9.42 -6.05
C SER A 134 5.05 8.66 -5.17
N ALA A 135 4.86 9.14 -3.94
CA ALA A 135 3.81 8.70 -3.04
C ALA A 135 2.90 9.87 -2.64
N THR A 136 1.59 9.66 -2.60
CA THR A 136 0.62 10.68 -2.16
C THR A 136 -0.40 10.09 -1.18
N ASP A 137 -0.88 10.91 -0.24
CA ASP A 137 -1.87 10.52 0.77
C ASP A 137 -1.47 9.28 1.59
N THR A 138 -0.17 9.08 1.84
CA THR A 138 0.29 7.92 2.62
C THR A 138 -0.06 8.11 4.10
N THR A 139 -0.68 7.11 4.72
CA THR A 139 -0.86 7.05 6.19
C THR A 139 0.14 6.05 6.77
N VAL A 140 0.96 6.51 7.73
CA VAL A 140 1.96 5.68 8.42
C VAL A 140 1.53 5.53 9.88
N ASN A 141 1.02 4.36 10.22
CA ASN A 141 0.57 4.03 11.58
C ASN A 141 1.76 3.62 12.47
N SER A 142 1.48 3.50 13.76
CA SER A 142 2.48 3.07 14.76
C SER A 142 3.26 1.82 14.35
N GLY A 143 4.59 1.93 14.40
CA GLY A 143 5.55 0.89 14.02
C GLY A 143 5.74 0.71 12.51
N GLY A 144 5.05 1.48 11.67
CA GLY A 144 5.26 1.55 10.23
C GLY A 144 6.32 2.58 9.83
N GLY A 145 6.86 2.43 8.62
CA GLY A 145 7.91 3.30 8.11
C GLY A 145 7.78 3.68 6.64
N GLN A 146 8.08 4.93 6.32
CA GLN A 146 8.23 5.44 4.96
C GLN A 146 9.65 5.97 4.73
N SER A 147 10.42 5.37 3.81
CA SER A 147 11.74 5.85 3.40
C SER A 147 11.64 6.60 2.07
N VAL A 148 11.89 7.90 2.09
CA VAL A 148 11.70 8.81 0.94
C VAL A 148 13.05 9.26 0.38
N HIS A 149 13.39 8.76 -0.81
CA HIS A 149 14.46 9.24 -1.68
C HIS A 149 13.91 9.98 -2.91
N GLY A 150 12.64 9.74 -3.27
CA GLY A 150 11.89 10.44 -4.31
C GLY A 150 11.03 11.56 -3.74
N GLN A 151 9.73 11.55 -4.05
CA GLN A 151 8.78 12.57 -3.61
C GLN A 151 7.63 11.96 -2.82
N ALA A 152 7.29 12.53 -1.66
CA ALA A 152 6.06 12.20 -0.95
C ALA A 152 5.24 13.46 -0.65
N SER A 153 3.93 13.43 -0.89
CA SER A 153 3.03 14.51 -0.50
C SER A 153 1.91 14.01 0.41
N ASP A 154 1.45 14.88 1.30
CA ASP A 154 0.26 14.67 2.13
C ASP A 154 0.37 13.41 3.01
N THR A 155 1.59 13.07 3.43
CA THR A 155 1.83 11.95 4.35
C THR A 155 1.29 12.30 5.73
N THR A 156 0.51 11.40 6.34
CA THR A 156 0.11 11.49 7.74
C THR A 156 0.87 10.47 8.57
N LEU A 157 1.58 10.91 9.62
CA LEU A 157 2.32 10.07 10.56
C LEU A 157 1.51 9.94 11.86
N ASP A 158 0.84 8.80 12.05
CA ASP A 158 0.00 8.47 13.20
C ASP A 158 0.70 7.44 14.10
N GLY A 159 1.82 7.86 14.69
CA GLY A 159 2.74 7.00 15.45
C GLY A 159 3.84 6.34 14.61
N GLY A 160 3.82 6.52 13.29
CA GLY A 160 4.82 5.97 12.36
C GLY A 160 5.96 6.94 12.03
N THR A 161 6.94 6.45 11.27
CA THR A 161 8.15 7.22 10.95
C THR A 161 8.31 7.49 9.45
N GLN A 162 8.65 8.74 9.09
CA GLN A 162 9.11 9.10 7.75
C GLN A 162 10.58 9.49 7.79
N TRP A 163 11.43 8.74 7.09
CA TRP A 163 12.83 9.11 6.85
C TRP A 163 12.94 9.78 5.49
N VAL A 164 13.29 11.06 5.48
CA VAL A 164 13.56 11.79 4.23
C VAL A 164 15.06 11.80 4.00
N HIS A 165 15.50 11.07 2.97
CA HIS A 165 16.91 10.88 2.64
C HIS A 165 17.41 12.01 1.72
N SER A 166 18.73 12.07 1.50
CA SER A 166 19.33 13.04 0.58
C SER A 166 18.69 12.95 -0.81
N GLY A 167 18.26 14.10 -1.36
CA GLY A 167 17.50 14.19 -2.61
C GLY A 167 16.00 13.91 -2.47
N GLY A 168 15.55 13.39 -1.33
CA GLY A 168 14.15 13.20 -1.00
C GLY A 168 13.45 14.53 -0.72
N ILE A 169 12.22 14.66 -1.22
CA ILE A 169 11.39 15.85 -1.06
C ILE A 169 10.04 15.44 -0.47
N THR A 170 9.62 16.16 0.56
CA THR A 170 8.31 15.97 1.17
C THR A 170 7.53 17.28 1.23
N SER A 171 6.21 17.19 1.09
CA SER A 171 5.30 18.34 1.20
C SER A 171 4.04 17.97 1.96
N GLY A 172 3.58 18.84 2.87
CA GLY A 172 2.32 18.64 3.58
C GLY A 172 2.33 17.48 4.57
N THR A 173 3.49 17.05 5.08
CA THR A 173 3.55 15.98 6.10
C THR A 173 2.87 16.45 7.39
N ILE A 174 1.87 15.71 7.87
CA ILE A 174 1.22 15.93 9.16
C ILE A 174 1.79 14.92 10.17
N ILE A 175 2.38 15.42 11.25
CA ILE A 175 3.01 14.62 12.30
C ILE A 175 2.10 14.62 13.53
N ASN A 176 1.34 13.55 13.71
CA ASN A 176 0.47 13.36 14.86
C ASN A 176 1.20 12.68 16.01
N LYS A 177 0.46 12.39 17.09
CA LYS A 177 1.00 11.83 18.32
C LYS A 177 1.88 10.60 18.06
N ASP A 178 3.07 10.61 18.66
CA ASP A 178 4.11 9.57 18.56
C ASP A 178 4.68 9.39 17.14
N GLY A 179 4.31 10.23 16.17
CA GLY A 179 4.83 10.22 14.81
C GLY A 179 6.18 10.96 14.70
N ALA A 180 7.02 10.53 13.77
CA ALA A 180 8.38 11.03 13.64
C ALA A 180 8.77 11.32 12.19
N GLN A 181 9.19 12.56 11.89
CA GLN A 181 9.78 12.89 10.59
C GLN A 181 11.27 13.25 10.74
N LEU A 182 12.13 12.48 10.09
CA LEU A 182 13.58 12.69 10.09
C LEU A 182 14.02 13.23 8.72
N VAL A 183 14.24 14.54 8.64
CA VAL A 183 14.71 15.26 7.44
C VAL A 183 16.24 15.27 7.44
N LYS A 184 16.86 14.31 6.73
CA LYS A 184 18.31 14.10 6.72
C LYS A 184 19.04 15.18 5.90
N ALA A 185 20.36 15.26 6.04
CA ALA A 185 21.18 16.18 5.25
C ALA A 185 20.94 15.99 3.74
N GLY A 186 20.73 17.09 3.02
CA GLY A 186 20.40 17.08 1.59
C GLY A 186 18.93 16.79 1.25
N ALA A 187 18.06 16.57 2.24
CA ALA A 187 16.63 16.42 2.07
C ALA A 187 15.88 17.76 2.19
N GLN A 188 14.66 17.81 1.65
CA GLN A 188 13.73 18.93 1.81
C GLN A 188 12.37 18.49 2.34
N ALA A 189 11.86 19.22 3.33
CA ALA A 189 10.48 19.11 3.82
C ALA A 189 9.83 20.50 3.75
N THR A 190 8.61 20.56 3.24
CA THR A 190 7.86 21.82 3.08
C THR A 190 6.46 21.68 3.65
N GLY A 191 5.96 22.72 4.34
CA GLY A 191 4.58 22.75 4.83
C GLY A 191 4.26 21.65 5.84
N SER A 192 5.24 21.19 6.63
CA SER A 192 4.98 20.17 7.65
C SER A 192 4.15 20.74 8.80
N VAL A 193 3.25 19.95 9.36
CA VAL A 193 2.45 20.32 10.53
C VAL A 193 2.81 19.39 11.69
N VAL A 194 3.40 19.93 12.75
CA VAL A 194 3.91 19.16 13.89
C VAL A 194 2.95 19.29 15.08
N ASN A 195 2.31 18.18 15.45
CA ASN A 195 1.33 18.07 16.55
C ASN A 195 1.85 17.25 17.73
N THR A 196 3.14 16.90 17.75
CA THR A 196 3.73 16.03 18.78
C THR A 196 5.20 16.37 19.03
N GLY A 197 5.79 15.86 20.11
CA GLY A 197 7.19 16.10 20.46
C GLY A 197 7.40 17.11 21.59
N ALA A 198 6.36 17.78 22.10
CA ALA A 198 6.46 18.69 23.27
C ALA A 198 6.04 18.04 24.61
N GLN A 199 5.69 16.75 24.62
CA GLN A 199 5.27 16.06 25.83
C GLN A 199 6.39 16.07 26.88
N GLY A 200 6.03 16.34 28.14
CA GLY A 200 7.01 16.41 29.23
C GLY A 200 7.80 17.73 29.33
N GLY A 201 7.60 18.68 28.41
CA GLY A 201 8.22 20.00 28.45
C GLY A 201 9.53 20.11 27.64
N PRO A 202 10.22 21.27 27.68
CA PRO A 202 11.36 21.56 26.80
C PRO A 202 12.59 20.68 27.05
N ASP A 203 12.74 20.14 28.26
CA ASP A 203 13.87 19.30 28.67
C ASP A 203 13.59 17.79 28.51
N ALA A 204 12.41 17.40 28.04
CA ALA A 204 12.06 16.00 27.84
C ALA A 204 12.84 15.41 26.66
N GLU A 205 13.31 14.17 26.80
CA GLU A 205 13.84 13.39 25.69
C GLU A 205 12.67 12.76 24.93
N ASN A 206 12.33 13.35 23.79
CA ASN A 206 11.22 12.90 22.96
C ASN A 206 11.75 12.25 21.69
N ASN A 207 11.09 11.17 21.27
CA ASN A 207 11.40 10.37 20.08
C ASN A 207 10.33 10.50 19.00
N ASP A 208 9.45 11.49 19.13
CA ASP A 208 8.44 11.95 18.18
C ASP A 208 8.63 13.45 17.82
N GLY A 209 8.00 13.91 16.74
CA GLY A 209 8.13 15.28 16.21
C GLY A 209 8.94 15.36 14.91
N GLN A 210 9.60 16.49 14.66
CA GLN A 210 10.41 16.72 13.45
C GLN A 210 11.90 16.95 13.78
N TRP A 211 12.79 16.15 13.22
CA TRP A 211 14.25 16.38 13.28
C TRP A 211 14.76 16.82 11.92
N VAL A 212 15.48 17.95 11.90
CA VAL A 212 15.94 18.56 10.65
C VAL A 212 17.46 18.70 10.65
N ALA A 213 18.12 17.87 9.84
CA ALA A 213 19.51 18.03 9.41
C ALA A 213 19.61 18.54 7.95
N GLY A 214 18.52 18.50 7.19
CA GLY A 214 18.38 19.06 5.84
C GLY A 214 17.75 20.45 5.85
N THR A 215 16.81 20.68 4.95
CA THR A 215 16.02 21.92 4.89
C THR A 215 14.55 21.63 5.21
N ALA A 216 13.98 22.37 6.15
CA ALA A 216 12.54 22.40 6.41
C ALA A 216 12.04 23.85 6.25
N THR A 217 11.00 24.07 5.45
CA THR A 217 10.37 25.39 5.29
C THR A 217 8.87 25.30 5.53
N ASP A 218 8.27 26.42 5.92
CA ASP A 218 6.83 26.55 6.15
C ASP A 218 6.28 25.54 7.18
N THR A 219 7.12 25.11 8.12
CA THR A 219 6.72 24.22 9.20
C THR A 219 5.80 24.96 10.17
N THR A 220 4.60 24.41 10.38
CA THR A 220 3.68 24.83 11.44
C THR A 220 3.88 23.93 12.65
N ILE A 221 4.24 24.51 13.79
CA ILE A 221 4.38 23.79 15.06
C ILE A 221 3.20 24.17 15.95
N ASN A 222 2.35 23.20 16.27
CA ASN A 222 1.19 23.40 17.16
C ASN A 222 1.62 23.24 18.63
N ASN A 223 0.70 23.47 19.57
CA ASN A 223 1.00 23.50 21.02
C ASN A 223 1.72 22.26 21.56
N ASP A 224 1.44 21.08 20.99
CA ASP A 224 2.07 19.81 21.37
C ASP A 224 3.28 19.45 20.49
N GLY A 225 3.63 20.31 19.52
CA GLY A 225 4.67 20.12 18.52
C GLY A 225 6.07 20.50 18.98
N ARG A 226 7.08 19.75 18.53
CA ARG A 226 8.52 20.07 18.67
C ARG A 226 9.34 19.68 17.46
#